data_AF-A0A973RI75-F1
#
_entry.id   AF-A0A973RI75-F1
#
_cell.length_a   1.000
_cell.length_b   1.000
_cell.length_c   1.000
_cell.angle_alpha   90.00
_cell.angle_beta   90.00
_cell.angle_gamma   90.00
#
_symmetry.space_group_name_H-M   'P 1'
#
loop_
_entity.id
_entity.type
_entity.pdbx_description
1 polymer ?
#
loop_
_entity_poly.entity_id
_entity_poly.type
_entity_poly.pdbx_seq_one_letter_code
_entity_poly.pdbx_strand_id
1 'polypeptide(L)'
;MLFVPPSREVLAETLLAAGPNAPTLCEGWTTKELAAHLYLRERSPRVGFGLAVRGLRGVSDAATARLAAKHATPESYASLVTAFRAGPPKASPLRIPRLDEAANLAEYFVHTEDVRRATERWAPRALDGDYADAL
;
A
#
# COMPACT_ATOMS: atom_id res chain seq x y z
N MET A 1 11.16 -13.70 -8.50
CA MET A 1 10.35 -12.71 -7.75
C MET A 1 9.55 -13.40 -6.65
N LEU A 2 10.23 -14.11 -5.74
CA LEU A 2 9.58 -14.95 -4.74
C LEU A 2 8.70 -14.14 -3.77
N PHE A 3 9.08 -12.88 -3.51
CA PHE A 3 8.61 -12.13 -2.34
C PHE A 3 7.53 -11.07 -2.60
N VAL A 4 7.39 -10.54 -3.83
CA VAL A 4 6.40 -9.48 -4.11
C VAL A 4 4.95 -9.95 -3.92
N PRO A 5 4.51 -11.09 -4.48
CA PRO A 5 3.15 -11.59 -4.23
C PRO A 5 2.82 -11.85 -2.75
N PRO A 6 3.66 -12.56 -1.96
CA PRO A 6 3.34 -12.77 -0.55
C PRO A 6 3.39 -11.47 0.27
N SER A 7 4.27 -10.51 -0.03
CA SER A 7 4.26 -9.21 0.66
C SER A 7 2.99 -8.41 0.39
N ARG A 8 2.43 -8.51 -0.83
CA ARG A 8 1.11 -7.92 -1.14
C ARG A 8 0.01 -8.57 -0.30
N GLU A 9 0.01 -9.89 -0.20
CA GLU A 9 -0.99 -10.63 0.58
C GLU A 9 -0.95 -10.22 2.05
N VAL A 10 0.25 -10.22 2.66
CA VAL A 10 0.46 -9.82 4.06
C VAL A 10 -0.01 -8.39 4.31
N LEU A 11 0.29 -7.46 3.40
CA LEU A 11 -0.20 -6.08 3.51
C LEU A 11 -1.73 -6.01 3.45
N ALA A 12 -2.35 -6.73 2.52
CA ALA A 12 -3.81 -6.75 2.40
C ALA A 12 -4.47 -7.35 3.65
N GLU A 13 -3.95 -8.44 4.19
CA GLU A 13 -4.45 -9.04 5.44
C GLU A 13 -4.28 -8.10 6.63
N THR A 14 -3.12 -7.43 6.74
CA THR A 14 -2.85 -6.44 7.79
C THR A 14 -3.84 -5.28 7.75
N LEU A 15 -4.14 -4.77 6.55
CA LEU A 15 -5.14 -3.73 6.33
C LEU A 15 -6.55 -4.20 6.72
N LEU A 16 -6.97 -5.38 6.26
CA LEU A 16 -8.28 -5.95 6.59
C LEU A 16 -8.45 -6.16 8.10
N ALA A 17 -7.42 -6.65 8.78
CA ALA A 17 -7.44 -6.86 10.23
C ALA A 17 -7.53 -5.55 11.03
N ALA A 18 -6.90 -4.48 10.53
CA ALA A 18 -6.91 -3.18 11.19
C ALA A 18 -8.25 -2.42 10.99
N GLY A 19 -8.93 -2.63 9.86
CA GLY A 19 -10.14 -1.88 9.50
C GLY A 19 -9.85 -0.43 9.09
N PRO A 20 -10.82 0.35 8.56
CA PRO A 20 -10.57 1.59 7.81
C PRO A 20 -10.05 2.80 8.61
N ASN A 21 -10.25 2.81 9.92
CA ASN A 21 -9.94 3.97 10.78
C ASN A 21 -8.74 3.75 11.69
N ALA A 22 -8.02 2.64 11.51
CA ALA A 22 -6.82 2.37 12.30
C ALA A 22 -5.69 3.37 11.94
N PRO A 23 -4.89 3.77 12.93
CA PRO A 23 -3.76 4.67 12.71
C PRO A 23 -2.70 4.03 11.82
N THR A 24 -1.90 4.87 11.17
CA THR A 24 -0.69 4.47 10.44
C THR A 24 0.47 5.38 10.84
N LEU A 25 1.70 4.98 10.53
CA LEU A 25 2.85 5.88 10.66
C LEU A 25 2.97 6.90 9.51
N CYS A 26 2.11 6.82 8.49
CA CYS A 26 1.95 7.87 7.50
C CYS A 26 1.16 9.03 8.12
N GLU A 27 1.82 10.16 8.37
CA GLU A 27 1.21 11.32 9.04
C GLU A 27 -0.10 11.74 8.35
N GLY A 28 -1.16 11.90 9.15
CA GLY A 28 -2.47 12.32 8.68
C GLY A 28 -3.29 11.23 7.97
N TRP A 29 -2.78 10.00 7.83
CA TRP A 29 -3.48 8.90 7.17
C TRP A 29 -3.94 7.84 8.17
N THR A 30 -5.20 7.41 8.02
CA THR A 30 -5.63 6.11 8.54
C THR A 30 -5.46 5.06 7.44
N THR A 31 -5.67 3.80 7.80
CA THR A 31 -5.54 2.66 6.89
C THR A 31 -6.39 2.76 5.61
N LYS A 32 -7.50 3.52 5.60
CA LYS A 32 -8.29 3.79 4.37
C LYS A 32 -7.56 4.72 3.39
N GLU A 33 -6.85 5.74 3.87
CA GLU A 33 -5.99 6.57 3.02
C GLU A 33 -4.82 5.73 2.48
N LEU A 34 -4.20 4.92 3.32
CA LEU A 34 -3.13 4.01 2.89
C LEU A 34 -3.61 3.01 1.81
N ALA A 35 -4.78 2.38 2.00
CA ALA A 35 -5.36 1.47 1.01
C ALA A 35 -5.70 2.18 -0.31
N ALA A 36 -6.21 3.41 -0.24
CA ALA A 36 -6.48 4.23 -1.42
C ALA A 36 -5.21 4.59 -2.20
N HIS A 37 -4.14 4.96 -1.49
CA HIS A 37 -2.82 5.23 -2.07
C HIS A 37 -2.30 4.00 -2.83
N LEU A 38 -2.26 2.84 -2.18
CA LEU A 38 -1.80 1.58 -2.78
C LEU A 38 -2.58 1.21 -4.04
N TYR A 39 -3.91 1.34 -3.98
CA TYR A 39 -4.79 1.08 -5.12
C TYR A 39 -4.53 2.04 -6.30
N LEU A 40 -4.42 3.34 -6.02
CA LEU A 40 -4.22 4.37 -7.03
C LEU A 40 -2.84 4.31 -7.68
N ARG A 41 -1.80 4.05 -6.89
CA ARG A 41 -0.41 3.89 -7.35
C ARG A 41 -0.34 2.91 -8.51
N GLU A 42 -1.10 1.81 -8.45
CA GLU A 42 -1.06 0.73 -9.44
C GLU A 42 -1.95 0.93 -10.67
N ARG A 43 -2.91 1.86 -10.60
CA ARG A 43 -4.01 1.99 -11.56
C ARG A 43 -4.11 3.35 -12.23
N SER A 44 -3.41 4.35 -11.72
CA SER A 44 -3.36 5.67 -12.30
C SER A 44 -1.91 6.01 -12.63
N PRO A 45 -1.51 5.91 -13.91
CA PRO A 45 -0.17 6.33 -14.35
C PRO A 45 0.16 7.76 -13.95
N ARG A 46 -0.85 8.65 -13.89
CA ARG A 46 -0.69 10.04 -13.43
C ARG A 46 -0.40 10.14 -11.93
N VAL A 47 -1.07 9.33 -11.10
CA VAL A 47 -0.83 9.32 -9.64
C VAL A 47 0.46 8.60 -9.30
N GLY A 48 0.74 7.46 -9.93
CA GLY A 48 2.02 6.75 -9.78
C GLY A 48 3.22 7.63 -10.15
N PHE A 49 3.12 8.41 -11.23
CA PHE A 49 4.16 9.38 -11.61
C PHE A 49 4.25 10.59 -10.65
N GLY A 50 3.10 11.07 -10.15
CA GLY A 50 3.05 12.15 -9.15
C GLY A 50 3.64 11.78 -7.79
N LEU A 51 3.56 10.50 -7.40
CA LEU A 51 4.17 9.96 -6.19
C LEU A 51 5.70 9.85 -6.29
N ALA A 52 6.22 9.57 -7.49
CA ALA A 52 7.66 9.52 -7.76
C ALA A 52 8.32 10.92 -7.80
N VAL A 53 7.55 11.97 -8.10
CA VAL A 53 8.04 13.34 -8.23
C VAL A 53 7.64 14.17 -7.00
N ARG A 54 8.61 14.53 -6.15
CA ARG A 54 8.41 15.25 -4.87
C ARG A 54 7.49 16.49 -4.94
N GLY A 55 7.40 17.19 -6.07
CA GLY A 55 6.56 18.38 -6.27
C GLY A 55 5.09 18.11 -6.59
N LEU A 56 4.69 16.85 -6.82
CA LEU A 56 3.31 16.46 -7.17
C LEU A 56 2.56 15.74 -6.03
N ARG A 57 3.16 15.67 -4.83
CA ARG A 57 2.58 15.03 -3.63
C ARG A 57 1.17 15.55 -3.31
N GLY A 58 0.91 16.85 -3.45
CA GLY A 58 -0.43 17.40 -3.18
C GLY A 58 -1.55 16.87 -4.09
N VAL A 59 -1.23 16.46 -5.33
CA VAL A 59 -2.21 15.87 -6.27
C VAL A 59 -2.48 14.40 -5.92
N SER A 60 -1.44 13.65 -5.54
CA SER A 60 -1.61 12.28 -5.05
C SER A 60 -2.39 12.24 -3.73
N ASP A 61 -2.19 13.20 -2.85
CA ASP A 61 -2.86 13.27 -1.54
C ASP A 61 -4.35 13.58 -1.70
N ALA A 62 -4.72 14.51 -2.58
CA ALA A 62 -6.12 14.82 -2.87
C ALA A 62 -6.88 13.65 -3.51
N ALA A 63 -6.24 12.93 -4.44
CA ALA A 63 -6.83 11.74 -5.06
C ALA A 63 -7.01 10.61 -4.04
N THR A 64 -6.01 10.41 -3.18
CA THR A 64 -6.05 9.45 -2.07
C THR A 64 -7.17 9.77 -1.10
N ALA A 65 -7.24 10.99 -0.58
CA ALA A 65 -8.29 11.43 0.32
C ALA A 65 -9.70 11.28 -0.29
N ARG A 66 -9.85 11.61 -1.58
CA ARG A 66 -11.14 11.44 -2.27
C ARG A 66 -11.55 9.99 -2.39
N LEU A 67 -10.61 9.09 -2.69
CA LEU A 67 -10.91 7.67 -2.82
C LEU A 67 -11.16 7.03 -1.44
N ALA A 68 -10.38 7.42 -0.44
CA ALA A 68 -10.54 7.03 0.95
C ALA A 68 -11.91 7.41 1.51
N ALA A 69 -12.37 8.65 1.27
CA ALA A 69 -13.69 9.11 1.67
C ALA A 69 -14.83 8.27 1.06
N LYS A 70 -14.66 7.74 -0.16
CA LYS A 70 -15.65 6.85 -0.79
C LYS A 70 -15.67 5.44 -0.19
N HIS A 71 -14.60 5.05 0.51
CA HIS A 71 -14.43 3.72 1.09
C HIS A 71 -14.32 3.81 2.62
N ALA A 72 -15.12 4.69 3.23
CA ALA A 72 -15.09 4.96 4.67
C ALA A 72 -15.83 3.89 5.50
N THR A 73 -16.71 3.08 4.89
CA THR A 73 -17.40 1.99 5.59
C THR A 73 -16.53 0.73 5.58
N PRO A 74 -16.68 -0.17 6.57
CA PRO A 74 -15.94 -1.44 6.59
C PRO A 74 -16.08 -2.26 5.30
N GLU A 75 -17.28 -2.32 4.71
CA GLU A 75 -17.56 -3.11 3.51
C GLU A 75 -16.90 -2.52 2.26
N SER A 76 -17.03 -1.20 2.09
CA SER A 76 -16.41 -0.49 0.97
C SER A 76 -14.88 -0.53 1.08
N TYR A 77 -14.34 -0.31 2.28
CA TYR A 77 -12.93 -0.47 2.57
C TYR A 77 -12.41 -1.88 2.22
N ALA A 78 -13.09 -2.93 2.68
CA ALA A 78 -12.70 -4.30 2.38
C ALA A 78 -12.71 -4.60 0.88
N SER A 79 -13.66 -4.05 0.13
CA SER A 79 -13.69 -4.14 -1.34
C SER A 79 -12.48 -3.46 -1.98
N LEU A 80 -12.07 -2.28 -1.50
CA LEU A 80 -10.88 -1.57 -1.99
C LEU A 80 -9.59 -2.37 -1.73
N VAL A 81 -9.43 -2.89 -0.52
CA VAL A 81 -8.28 -3.72 -0.15
C VAL A 81 -8.25 -5.02 -0.95
N THR A 82 -9.40 -5.65 -1.18
CA THR A 82 -9.51 -6.85 -2.03
C THR A 82 -9.12 -6.55 -3.48
N ALA A 83 -9.51 -5.38 -4.01
CA ALA A 83 -9.12 -4.97 -5.35
C ALA A 83 -7.62 -4.69 -5.47
N PHE A 84 -6.99 -4.10 -4.44
CA PHE A 84 -5.54 -3.97 -4.35
C PHE A 84 -4.87 -5.35 -4.31
N ARG A 85 -5.36 -6.26 -3.47
CA ARG A 85 -4.83 -7.63 -3.33
C ARG A 85 -4.83 -8.40 -4.65
N ALA A 86 -5.87 -8.22 -5.47
CA ALA A 86 -5.97 -8.84 -6.79
C ALA A 86 -4.90 -8.37 -7.81
N GLY A 87 -4.13 -7.32 -7.49
CA GLY A 87 -3.09 -6.79 -8.36
C GLY A 87 -3.60 -5.83 -9.43
N PRO A 88 -2.71 -5.23 -10.23
CA PRO A 88 -3.08 -4.28 -11.26
C PRO A 88 -3.88 -4.91 -12.42
N PRO A 89 -4.72 -4.15 -13.14
CA PRO A 89 -5.38 -4.62 -14.35
C PRO A 89 -4.36 -5.08 -15.41
N LYS A 90 -4.76 -6.03 -16.26
CA LYS A 90 -3.88 -6.62 -17.32
C LYS A 90 -3.21 -5.57 -18.23
N ALA A 91 -3.84 -4.40 -18.39
CA ALA A 91 -3.37 -3.30 -19.23
C ALA A 91 -2.54 -2.22 -18.48
N SER A 92 -2.13 -2.44 -17.22
CA SER A 92 -1.38 -1.44 -16.45
C SER A 92 0.08 -1.27 -16.95
N PRO A 93 0.57 -0.03 -17.15
CA PRO A 93 1.97 0.27 -17.50
C PRO A 93 3.00 -0.21 -16.46
N LEU A 94 2.57 -0.50 -15.23
CA LEU A 94 3.45 -1.01 -14.18
C LEU A 94 3.79 -2.49 -14.33
N ARG A 95 3.27 -3.20 -15.34
CA ARG A 95 3.77 -4.56 -15.66
C ARG A 95 5.20 -4.59 -16.24
N ILE A 96 5.96 -3.48 -16.21
CA ILE A 96 7.37 -3.43 -16.64
C ILE A 96 8.22 -4.06 -15.52
N PRO A 97 8.68 -5.31 -15.66
CA PRO A 97 8.87 -6.17 -14.49
C PRO A 97 10.03 -5.75 -13.56
N ARG A 98 11.22 -5.47 -14.08
CA ARG A 98 12.44 -5.53 -13.23
C ARG A 98 12.72 -4.31 -12.35
N LEU A 99 12.30 -3.11 -12.75
CA LEU A 99 12.48 -1.90 -11.93
C LEU A 99 11.30 -1.70 -10.95
N ASP A 100 10.15 -2.28 -11.29
CA ASP A 100 8.91 -2.22 -10.50
C ASP A 100 8.97 -3.17 -9.28
N GLU A 101 9.72 -4.25 -9.38
CA GLU A 101 9.71 -5.34 -8.40
C GLU A 101 10.34 -5.00 -7.03
N ALA A 102 11.56 -4.46 -6.99
CA ALA A 102 12.19 -4.04 -5.74
C ALA A 102 11.44 -2.87 -5.08
N ALA A 103 10.98 -1.93 -5.90
CA ALA A 103 10.16 -0.81 -5.44
C ALA A 103 8.82 -1.28 -4.85
N ASN A 104 8.15 -2.26 -5.47
CA ASN A 104 6.92 -2.85 -4.94
C ASN A 104 7.18 -3.64 -3.66
N LEU A 105 8.28 -4.39 -3.58
CA LEU A 105 8.64 -5.13 -2.37
C LEU A 105 8.86 -4.18 -1.19
N ALA A 106 9.66 -3.13 -1.39
CA ALA A 106 9.90 -2.09 -0.39
C ALA A 106 8.60 -1.38 0.01
N GLU A 107 7.77 -0.97 -0.97
CA GLU A 107 6.47 -0.32 -0.73
C GLU A 107 5.58 -1.20 0.16
N TYR A 108 5.42 -2.48 -0.17
CA TYR A 108 4.53 -3.36 0.59
C TYR A 108 5.08 -3.67 1.98
N PHE A 109 6.38 -3.84 2.10
CA PHE A 109 7.01 -4.06 3.40
C PHE A 109 6.87 -2.83 4.31
N VAL A 110 7.24 -1.65 3.82
CA VAL A 110 7.18 -0.40 4.60
C VAL A 110 5.75 -0.14 5.06
N HIS A 111 4.77 -0.24 4.17
CA HIS A 111 3.38 0.04 4.54
C HIS A 111 2.74 -1.05 5.39
N THR A 112 3.25 -2.29 5.36
CA THR A 112 2.89 -3.29 6.36
C THR A 112 3.38 -2.86 7.74
N GLU A 113 4.63 -2.42 7.82
CA GLU A 113 5.22 -1.93 9.07
C GLU A 113 4.57 -0.63 9.56
N ASP A 114 4.13 0.26 8.67
CA ASP A 114 3.43 1.49 9.03
C ASP A 114 2.11 1.20 9.77
N VAL A 115 1.38 0.15 9.38
CA VAL A 115 0.16 -0.26 10.09
C VAL A 115 0.53 -1.01 11.37
N ARG A 116 1.45 -1.97 11.30
CA ARG A 116 1.80 -2.84 12.42
C ARG A 116 2.44 -2.09 13.59
N ARG A 117 3.21 -1.03 13.30
CA ARG A 117 3.95 -0.23 14.29
C ARG A 117 3.16 0.98 14.79
N ALA A 118 2.01 1.30 14.19
CA ALA A 118 1.13 2.39 14.62
C ALA A 118 0.31 2.03 15.88
N THR A 119 0.98 1.49 16.89
CA THR A 119 0.40 1.13 18.18
C THR A 119 1.46 1.35 19.26
N GLU A 120 1.03 1.55 20.50
CA GLU A 120 1.93 1.77 21.64
C GLU A 120 2.80 0.55 21.93
N ARG A 121 2.33 -0.66 21.58
CA ARG A 121 3.03 -1.92 21.82
C ARG A 121 3.32 -2.62 20.51
N TRP A 122 4.53 -2.44 20.00
CA TRP A 122 5.04 -3.17 18.85
C TRP A 122 6.44 -3.73 19.16
N ALA A 123 6.79 -4.83 18.48
CA ALA A 123 8.12 -5.43 18.56
C ALA A 123 8.71 -5.56 17.14
N PRO A 124 10.04 -5.45 16.96
CA PRO A 124 10.70 -5.78 15.71
C PRO A 124 10.35 -7.21 15.26
N ARG A 125 10.18 -7.42 13.95
CA ARG A 125 10.05 -8.77 13.40
C ARG A 125 11.44 -9.30 13.04
N ALA A 126 11.68 -10.58 13.33
CA ALA A 126 12.78 -11.30 12.70
C ALA A 126 12.36 -11.59 11.25
N LEU A 127 13.16 -11.12 10.30
CA LEU A 127 12.96 -11.39 8.88
C LEU A 127 13.83 -12.58 8.48
N ASP A 128 13.33 -13.35 7.53
CA ASP A 128 14.16 -14.33 6.82
C ASP A 128 15.31 -13.62 6.10
N GLY A 129 16.48 -14.24 6.04
CA GLY A 129 17.70 -13.64 5.48
C GLY A 129 17.54 -13.27 4.00
N ASP A 130 16.98 -14.17 3.19
CA ASP A 130 16.79 -13.94 1.76
C ASP A 130 15.73 -12.85 1.51
N TYR A 131 14.73 -12.76 2.40
CA TYR A 131 13.73 -11.68 2.35
C TYR A 131 14.34 -10.33 2.72
N ALA A 132 15.22 -10.29 3.72
CA ALA A 132 15.91 -9.08 4.15
C ALA A 132 16.88 -8.57 3.07
N ASP A 133 17.63 -9.47 2.42
CA ASP A 133 18.57 -9.12 1.34
C ASP A 133 17.85 -8.61 0.07
N ALA A 134 16.57 -8.95 -0.09
CA ALA A 134 15.75 -8.51 -1.22
C ALA A 134 15.10 -7.13 -1.03
N LEU A 135 15.07 -6.58 0.20
CA LEU A 135 14.49 -5.28 0.56
C LEU A 135 15.46 -4.11 0.34
#